data_AF-A0ABD5PJU7-F1
#
_entry.id   AF-A0ABD5PJU7-F1
#
_cell.length_a   1.000
_cell.length_b   1.000
_cell.length_c   1.000
_cell.angle_alpha   90.00
_cell.angle_beta   90.00
_cell.angle_gamma   90.00
#
_symmetry.space_group_name_H-M   'P 1'
#
loop_
_entity.id
_entity.type
_entity.pdbx_description
1 polymer ?
#
loop_
_entity_poly.entity_id
_entity_poly.type
_entity_poly.pdbx_seq_one_letter_code
_entity_poly.pdbx_strand_id
1 'polypeptide(L)'
;MKTESTISMTKSSDPLHRIGVYKTLEQVPDHSRLYNSATAFEGRDVWAEYVEHELSNPAQTVQYETELVEESWKEHMRQRGRHPALARPDDVESWFTGLIDRMQTKRAYNPYWVRLEDFYTYLLWHTEYPHSHHPPRMAAVQGGVTREVWEYKVSEWSI
;
A
#
# COMPACT_ATOMS: atom_id res chain seq x y z
N MET A 1 -45.63 -10.95 -4.75
CA MET A 1 -44.27 -11.16 -5.28
C MET A 1 -43.38 -10.13 -4.62
N LYS A 2 -42.54 -10.53 -3.65
CA LYS A 2 -41.61 -9.60 -2.98
C LYS A 2 -40.34 -9.55 -3.83
N THR A 3 -40.03 -8.38 -4.36
CA THR A 3 -38.78 -8.13 -5.08
C THR A 3 -37.67 -8.05 -4.05
N GLU A 4 -36.82 -9.08 -3.99
CA GLU A 4 -35.55 -9.02 -3.26
C GLU A 4 -34.67 -7.99 -3.97
N SER A 5 -34.41 -6.86 -3.29
CA SER A 5 -33.33 -5.96 -3.65
C SER A 5 -32.02 -6.65 -3.32
N THR A 6 -31.32 -7.13 -4.34
CA THR A 6 -29.91 -7.52 -4.25
C THR A 6 -29.12 -6.29 -3.80
N ILE A 7 -28.72 -6.25 -2.53
CA ILE A 7 -27.83 -5.21 -2.01
C ILE A 7 -26.49 -5.39 -2.72
N SER A 8 -26.24 -4.58 -3.75
CA SER A 8 -24.89 -4.39 -4.28
C SER A 8 -24.08 -3.73 -3.18
N MET A 9 -23.26 -4.51 -2.46
CA MET A 9 -22.33 -3.98 -1.47
C MET A 9 -21.21 -3.23 -2.18
N THR A 10 -21.47 -1.99 -2.59
CA THR A 10 -20.46 -1.11 -3.17
C THR A 10 -19.48 -0.73 -2.05
N LYS A 11 -18.20 -1.12 -2.18
CA LYS A 11 -17.16 -0.74 -1.19
C LYS A 11 -17.08 0.79 -1.12
N SER A 12 -17.24 1.38 0.06
CA SER A 12 -17.21 2.85 0.24
C SER A 12 -16.00 3.50 -0.43
N SER A 13 -16.21 4.61 -1.14
CA SER A 13 -15.17 5.41 -1.81
C SER A 13 -14.21 6.12 -0.85
N ASP A 14 -14.61 6.35 0.39
CA ASP A 14 -13.78 7.01 1.40
C ASP A 14 -12.68 6.07 1.92
N PRO A 15 -11.39 6.44 1.82
CA PRO A 15 -10.30 5.65 2.37
C PRO A 15 -10.42 5.40 3.87
N LEU A 16 -11.08 6.30 4.63
CA LEU A 16 -11.33 6.12 6.06
C LEU A 16 -12.08 4.83 6.38
N HIS A 17 -12.95 4.36 5.48
CA HIS A 17 -13.69 3.12 5.65
C HIS A 17 -12.88 1.86 5.30
N ARG A 18 -11.67 2.00 4.75
CA ARG A 18 -10.84 0.88 4.26
C ARG A 18 -9.46 0.76 4.93
N ILE A 19 -9.09 1.73 5.75
CA ILE A 19 -7.79 1.83 6.42
C ILE A 19 -7.60 0.89 7.62
N GLY A 20 -8.68 0.28 8.13
CA GLY A 20 -8.65 -0.57 9.34
C GLY A 20 -8.90 0.22 10.63
N VAL A 21 -8.35 -0.27 11.76
CA VAL A 21 -8.60 0.27 13.11
C VAL A 21 -7.98 1.66 13.30
N TYR A 22 -6.72 1.82 12.93
CA TYR A 22 -5.98 3.08 13.09
C TYR A 22 -6.07 3.92 11.82
N LYS A 23 -6.54 5.17 11.95
CA LYS A 23 -6.72 6.13 10.84
C LYS A 23 -5.49 7.00 10.62
N THR A 24 -4.72 7.25 11.67
CA THR A 24 -3.47 8.02 11.62
C THR A 24 -2.40 7.34 12.48
N LEU A 25 -1.13 7.73 12.30
CA LEU A 25 -0.02 7.15 13.05
C LEU A 25 -0.08 7.51 14.55
N GLU A 26 -0.66 8.65 14.90
CA GLU A 26 -0.85 9.10 16.29
C GLU A 26 -1.82 8.19 17.06
N GLN A 27 -2.75 7.55 16.35
CA GLN A 27 -3.70 6.60 16.94
C GLN A 27 -3.07 5.23 17.19
N VAL A 28 -1.93 4.92 16.57
CA VAL A 28 -1.22 3.65 16.77
C VAL A 28 -0.51 3.69 18.12
N PRO A 29 -0.83 2.77 19.06
CA PRO A 29 -0.12 2.65 20.33
C PRO A 29 1.37 2.53 20.10
N ASP A 30 2.18 3.15 20.96
CA ASP A 30 3.63 3.24 20.75
C ASP A 30 4.27 1.87 20.49
N HIS A 31 3.97 0.88 21.33
CA HIS A 31 4.45 -0.50 21.21
C HIS A 31 4.04 -1.21 19.91
N SER A 32 2.98 -0.73 19.22
CA SER A 32 2.50 -1.28 17.94
C SER A 32 3.03 -0.50 16.72
N ARG A 33 3.84 0.55 16.91
CA ARG A 33 4.42 1.32 15.81
C ARG A 33 5.53 0.52 15.14
N LEU A 34 5.55 0.53 13.81
CA LEU A 34 6.44 -0.32 13.01
C LEU A 34 7.93 -0.12 13.31
N TYR A 35 8.36 1.09 13.70
CA TYR A 35 9.78 1.33 14.02
C TYR A 35 10.28 0.50 15.21
N ASN A 36 9.39 0.07 16.12
CA ASN A 36 9.75 -0.80 17.24
C ASN A 36 10.06 -2.24 16.79
N SER A 37 9.73 -2.58 15.54
CA SER A 37 9.90 -3.91 14.96
C SER A 37 11.06 -3.98 13.97
N ALA A 38 11.96 -2.99 13.95
CA ALA A 38 13.05 -2.94 12.97
C ALA A 38 13.91 -4.21 12.96
N THR A 39 14.17 -4.78 14.13
CA THR A 39 14.93 -6.03 14.30
C THR A 39 14.25 -7.24 13.66
N ALA A 40 12.92 -7.27 13.56
CA ALA A 40 12.17 -8.36 12.94
C ALA A 40 12.36 -8.43 11.41
N PHE A 41 12.95 -7.39 10.81
CA PHE A 41 13.17 -7.23 9.38
C PHE A 41 14.65 -7.18 8.99
N GLU A 42 15.56 -7.24 9.96
CA GLU A 42 16.99 -7.17 9.69
C GLU A 42 17.45 -8.38 8.86
N GLY A 43 18.10 -8.09 7.73
CA GLY A 43 18.59 -9.11 6.80
C GLY A 43 17.52 -9.85 5.98
N ARG A 44 16.24 -9.47 6.10
CA ARG A 44 15.14 -10.09 5.34
C ARG A 44 14.82 -9.31 4.07
N ASP A 45 14.48 -10.04 3.02
CA ASP A 45 13.88 -9.46 1.83
C ASP A 45 12.37 -9.74 1.81
N VAL A 46 11.65 -8.95 2.60
CA VAL A 46 10.19 -9.13 2.77
C VAL A 46 9.41 -8.88 1.49
N TRP A 47 9.94 -8.08 0.57
CA TRP A 47 9.29 -7.90 -0.73
C TRP A 47 9.40 -9.17 -1.56
N ALA A 48 10.56 -9.83 -1.56
CA ALA A 48 10.73 -11.13 -2.21
C ALA A 48 9.82 -12.20 -1.57
N GLU A 49 9.68 -12.22 -0.25
CA GLU A 49 8.74 -13.11 0.46
C GLU A 49 7.28 -12.89 -0.01
N TYR A 50 6.86 -11.62 -0.16
CA TYR A 50 5.56 -11.26 -0.74
C TYR A 50 5.41 -11.76 -2.17
N VAL A 51 6.41 -11.53 -3.04
CA VAL A 51 6.35 -11.94 -4.45
C VAL A 51 6.26 -13.46 -4.58
N GLU A 52 7.07 -14.19 -3.81
CA GLU A 52 7.05 -15.66 -3.81
C GLU A 52 5.67 -16.22 -3.41
N HIS A 53 5.05 -15.61 -2.39
CA HIS A 53 3.76 -16.08 -1.87
C HIS A 53 2.57 -15.67 -2.74
N GLU A 54 2.45 -14.39 -3.07
CA GLU A 54 1.26 -13.82 -3.73
C GLU A 54 1.34 -13.91 -5.26
N LEU A 55 2.55 -14.04 -5.82
CA LEU A 55 2.80 -13.97 -7.27
C LEU A 55 3.60 -15.18 -7.76
N SER A 56 3.22 -16.39 -7.33
CA SER A 56 3.94 -17.63 -7.64
C SER A 56 4.00 -18.04 -9.12
N ASN A 57 3.14 -17.49 -9.98
CA ASN A 57 3.20 -17.69 -11.44
C ASN A 57 2.54 -16.51 -12.20
N PRO A 58 3.17 -15.32 -12.21
CA PRO A 58 2.60 -14.14 -12.82
C PRO A 58 2.81 -14.15 -14.33
N ALA A 59 1.93 -13.47 -15.07
CA ALA A 59 2.22 -13.14 -16.46
C ALA A 59 3.48 -12.26 -16.55
N GLN A 60 4.25 -12.36 -17.64
CA GLN A 60 5.52 -11.61 -17.80
C GLN A 60 5.36 -10.10 -17.57
N THR A 61 4.27 -9.50 -18.05
CA THR A 61 3.99 -8.08 -17.81
C THR A 61 3.84 -7.77 -16.31
N VAL A 62 3.16 -8.63 -15.57
CA VAL A 62 2.98 -8.47 -14.12
C VAL A 62 4.30 -8.63 -13.38
N GLN A 63 5.13 -9.59 -13.81
CA GLN A 63 6.46 -9.79 -13.25
C GLN A 63 7.31 -8.51 -13.43
N TYR A 64 7.44 -8.05 -14.67
CA TYR A 64 8.20 -6.85 -15.01
C TYR A 64 7.71 -5.61 -14.26
N GLU A 65 6.38 -5.42 -14.20
CA GLU A 65 5.81 -4.30 -13.44
C GLU A 65 6.07 -4.40 -11.94
N THR A 66 6.07 -5.61 -11.37
CA THR A 66 6.37 -5.82 -9.96
C THR A 66 7.83 -5.50 -9.64
N GLU A 67 8.77 -5.96 -10.49
CA GLU A 67 10.21 -5.66 -10.37
C GLU A 67 10.47 -4.14 -10.46
N LEU A 68 9.82 -3.44 -11.40
CA LEU A 68 9.92 -1.98 -11.51
C LEU A 68 9.44 -1.25 -10.25
N VAL A 69 8.33 -1.70 -9.67
CA VAL A 69 7.79 -1.10 -8.44
C VAL A 69 8.72 -1.39 -7.27
N GLU A 70 9.19 -2.62 -7.16
CA GLU A 70 10.12 -3.08 -6.13
C GLU A 70 11.39 -2.22 -6.09
N GLU A 71 12.09 -2.11 -7.22
CA GLU A 71 13.33 -1.35 -7.33
C GLU A 71 13.11 0.12 -6.93
N SER A 72 12.06 0.73 -7.49
CA SER A 72 11.71 2.13 -7.22
C SER A 72 11.32 2.36 -5.75
N TRP A 73 10.66 1.40 -5.11
CA TRP A 73 10.25 1.51 -3.70
C TRP A 73 11.42 1.26 -2.75
N LYS A 74 12.19 0.19 -2.97
CA LYS A 74 13.38 -0.14 -2.19
C LYS A 74 14.38 1.01 -2.20
N GLU A 75 14.64 1.59 -3.37
CA GLU A 75 15.55 2.73 -3.49
C GLU A 75 15.05 3.96 -2.70
N HIS A 76 13.76 4.29 -2.83
CA HIS A 76 13.16 5.42 -2.10
C HIS A 76 13.26 5.26 -0.57
N MET A 77 13.03 4.05 -0.08
CA MET A 77 13.09 3.71 1.34
C MET A 77 14.52 3.65 1.86
N ARG A 78 15.45 3.13 1.06
CA ARG A 78 16.89 3.10 1.36
C ARG A 78 17.45 4.51 1.53
N GLN A 79 17.08 5.46 0.67
CA GLN A 79 17.48 6.88 0.79
C GLN A 79 17.02 7.52 2.12
N ARG A 80 16.00 6.96 2.77
CA ARG A 80 15.47 7.40 4.07
C ARG A 80 16.01 6.59 5.24
N GLY A 81 16.88 5.61 4.98
CA GLY A 81 17.43 4.71 6.00
C GLY A 81 16.38 3.81 6.64
N ARG A 82 15.34 3.42 5.90
CA ARG A 82 14.25 2.57 6.41
C ARG A 82 14.06 1.31 5.55
N HIS A 83 13.69 0.23 6.21
CA HIS A 83 13.29 -1.00 5.55
C HIS A 83 11.96 -0.79 4.79
N PRO A 84 11.75 -1.38 3.59
CA PRO A 84 10.54 -1.19 2.78
C PRO A 84 9.22 -1.54 3.46
N ALA A 85 9.25 -2.46 4.43
CA ALA A 85 8.09 -2.87 5.25
C ALA A 85 7.80 -1.90 6.40
N LEU A 86 8.69 -0.96 6.71
CA LEU A 86 8.62 -0.06 7.87
C LEU A 86 8.26 1.38 7.48
N ALA A 87 7.57 1.56 6.35
CA ALA A 87 7.28 2.90 5.86
C ALA A 87 6.33 3.65 6.78
N ARG A 88 6.55 4.96 6.84
CA ARG A 88 5.60 5.91 7.39
C ARG A 88 4.64 6.37 6.28
N PRO A 89 3.45 6.88 6.64
CA PRO A 89 2.57 7.53 5.68
C PRO A 89 3.28 8.59 4.82
N ASP A 90 4.11 9.43 5.44
CA ASP A 90 4.91 10.46 4.74
C ASP A 90 5.91 9.90 3.72
N ASP A 91 6.41 8.67 3.95
CA ASP A 91 7.29 8.02 2.99
C ASP A 91 6.54 7.63 1.73
N VAL A 92 5.32 7.13 1.89
CA VAL A 92 4.43 6.81 0.78
C VAL A 92 4.05 8.09 0.03
N GLU A 93 3.65 9.15 0.75
CA GLU A 93 3.28 10.43 0.15
C GLU A 93 4.42 11.04 -0.67
N SER A 94 5.63 11.09 -0.10
CA SER A 94 6.79 11.62 -0.82
C SER A 94 7.20 10.75 -2.02
N TRP A 95 6.95 9.44 -1.98
CA TRP A 95 7.22 8.57 -3.13
C TRP A 95 6.24 8.84 -4.27
N PHE A 96 4.95 8.91 -3.97
CA PHE A 96 3.91 9.20 -4.97
C PHE A 96 4.03 10.60 -5.54
N THR A 97 4.42 11.58 -4.74
CA THR A 97 4.76 12.92 -5.24
C THR A 97 5.83 12.84 -6.32
N GLY A 98 6.96 12.16 -6.04
CA GLY A 98 8.03 11.98 -7.03
C GLY A 98 7.62 11.13 -8.25
N LEU A 99 6.64 10.23 -8.11
CA LEU A 99 6.07 9.51 -9.24
C LEU A 99 5.24 10.44 -10.13
N ILE A 100 4.34 11.23 -9.55
CA ILE A 100 3.45 12.12 -10.31
C ILE A 100 4.21 13.25 -11.02
N ASP A 101 5.32 13.72 -10.45
CA ASP A 101 6.18 14.71 -11.11
C ASP A 101 6.76 14.20 -12.45
N ARG A 102 6.86 12.88 -12.63
CA ARG A 102 7.47 12.26 -13.82
C ARG A 102 6.51 11.41 -14.65
N MET A 103 5.30 11.12 -14.16
CA MET A 103 4.34 10.26 -14.87
C MET A 103 2.88 10.63 -14.57
N GLN A 104 1.98 10.21 -15.45
CA GLN A 104 0.54 10.42 -15.28
C GLN A 104 -0.01 9.63 -14.08
N THR A 105 -1.06 10.17 -13.45
CA THR A 105 -1.78 9.53 -12.33
C THR A 105 -2.19 8.10 -12.62
N LYS A 106 -2.63 7.80 -13.86
CA LYS A 106 -2.94 6.43 -14.27
C LYS A 106 -1.77 5.46 -14.13
N ARG A 107 -0.54 5.90 -14.47
CA ARG A 107 0.66 5.06 -14.36
C ARG A 107 1.15 4.98 -12.92
N ALA A 108 1.00 6.04 -12.13
CA ALA A 108 1.25 5.99 -10.68
C ALA A 108 0.26 5.05 -9.96
N TYR A 109 -1.01 5.04 -10.38
CA TYR A 109 -1.99 4.09 -9.88
C TYR A 109 -1.61 2.64 -10.24
N ASN A 110 -1.43 2.34 -11.54
CA ASN A 110 -1.08 1.00 -11.99
C ASN A 110 0.25 1.06 -12.80
N PRO A 111 1.36 0.51 -12.26
CA PRO A 111 1.39 -0.54 -11.23
C PRO A 111 1.65 -0.11 -9.79
N TYR A 112 2.13 1.11 -9.53
CA TYR A 112 2.76 1.43 -8.24
C TYR A 112 1.81 1.36 -7.05
N TRP A 113 0.65 2.03 -7.11
CA TRP A 113 -0.32 1.96 -6.02
C TRP A 113 -0.84 0.55 -5.79
N VAL A 114 -1.23 -0.14 -6.86
CA VAL A 114 -1.75 -1.51 -6.78
C VAL A 114 -0.75 -2.43 -6.06
N ARG A 115 0.51 -2.45 -6.51
CA ARG A 115 1.54 -3.32 -5.94
C ARG A 115 1.92 -2.94 -4.51
N LEU A 116 2.03 -1.65 -4.21
CA LEU A 116 2.33 -1.21 -2.84
C LEU A 116 1.20 -1.54 -1.87
N GLU A 117 -0.06 -1.40 -2.30
CA GLU A 117 -1.21 -1.75 -1.47
C GLU A 117 -1.31 -3.26 -1.25
N ASP A 118 -1.06 -4.07 -2.27
CA ASP A 118 -1.04 -5.53 -2.15
C ASP A 118 0.07 -5.98 -1.20
N PHE A 119 1.28 -5.42 -1.32
CA PHE A 119 2.39 -5.68 -0.41
C PHE A 119 2.02 -5.38 1.05
N TYR A 120 1.48 -4.21 1.36
CA TYR A 120 1.09 -3.88 2.74
C TYR A 120 -0.16 -4.62 3.23
N THR A 121 -1.01 -5.08 2.31
CA THR A 121 -2.10 -6.00 2.64
C THR A 121 -1.53 -7.35 3.04
N TYR A 122 -0.59 -7.93 2.28
CA TYR A 122 0.11 -9.15 2.62
C TYR A 122 0.72 -9.11 4.03
N LEU A 123 1.45 -8.03 4.36
CA LEU A 123 2.05 -7.86 5.69
C LEU A 123 1.04 -7.81 6.83
N LEU A 124 -0.14 -7.23 6.59
CA LEU A 124 -1.19 -7.14 7.61
C LEU A 124 -1.89 -8.49 7.85
N TRP A 125 -1.99 -9.33 6.82
CA TRP A 125 -2.68 -10.62 6.91
C TRP A 125 -1.80 -11.75 7.45
N HIS A 126 -0.49 -11.71 7.21
CA HIS A 126 0.42 -12.77 7.63
C HIS A 126 0.94 -12.52 9.04
N THR A 127 0.62 -13.44 9.96
CA THR A 127 0.93 -13.35 11.40
C THR A 127 2.42 -13.27 11.73
N GLU A 128 3.27 -13.54 10.75
CA GLU A 128 4.73 -13.54 10.84
C GLU A 128 5.31 -12.11 10.82
N TYR A 129 4.47 -11.14 10.45
CA TYR A 129 4.81 -9.73 10.44
C TYR A 129 4.05 -8.97 11.54
N PRO A 130 4.70 -8.02 12.22
CA PRO A 130 4.11 -7.26 13.32
C PRO A 130 3.21 -6.10 12.86
N HIS A 131 2.68 -6.16 11.63
CA HIS A 131 1.90 -5.08 11.05
C HIS A 131 0.51 -5.01 11.67
N SER A 132 0.13 -3.80 12.10
CA SER A 132 -1.17 -3.51 12.72
C SER A 132 -1.94 -2.41 11.98
N HIS A 133 -1.32 -1.80 10.97
CA HIS A 133 -1.85 -0.69 10.19
C HIS A 133 -1.25 -0.69 8.78
N HIS A 134 -1.85 0.12 7.91
CA HIS A 134 -1.56 0.14 6.48
C HIS A 134 -1.06 1.53 6.03
N PRO A 135 0.27 1.77 5.99
CA PRO A 135 0.84 3.08 5.69
C PRO A 135 0.35 3.71 4.38
N PRO A 136 0.18 2.98 3.25
CA PRO A 136 -0.40 3.59 2.05
C PRO A 136 -1.81 4.16 2.22
N ARG A 137 -2.70 3.44 2.91
CA ARG A 137 -4.06 3.91 3.17
C ARG A 137 -4.06 5.09 4.14
N MET A 138 -3.16 5.11 5.12
CA MET A 138 -2.94 6.25 6.00
C MET A 138 -2.49 7.50 5.24
N ALA A 139 -1.56 7.36 4.29
CA ALA A 139 -1.12 8.47 3.46
C ALA A 139 -2.30 9.07 2.67
N ALA A 140 -3.08 8.21 2.00
CA ALA A 140 -4.29 8.67 1.30
C ALA A 140 -5.28 9.37 2.23
N VAL A 141 -5.44 8.92 3.48
CA VAL A 141 -6.28 9.60 4.46
C VAL A 141 -5.76 10.99 4.80
N GLN A 142 -4.45 11.14 5.02
CA GLN A 142 -3.80 12.40 5.37
C GLN A 142 -3.89 13.45 4.25
N GLY A 143 -3.99 13.04 2.98
CA GLY A 143 -4.25 13.95 1.85
C GLY A 143 -3.14 13.93 0.81
N GLY A 144 -3.03 15.01 0.04
CA GLY A 144 -1.97 15.21 -0.94
C GLY A 144 -2.09 14.33 -2.19
N VAL A 145 -0.95 13.97 -2.77
CA VAL A 145 -0.85 13.20 -4.02
C VAL A 145 -1.40 11.78 -3.85
N THR A 146 -1.19 11.16 -2.68
CA THR A 146 -1.75 9.82 -2.44
C THR A 146 -3.27 9.81 -2.34
N ARG A 147 -3.90 10.92 -1.92
CA ARG A 147 -5.35 11.10 -2.00
C ARG A 147 -5.83 11.15 -3.46
N GLU A 148 -5.14 11.88 -4.33
CA GLU A 148 -5.49 11.95 -5.75
C GLU A 148 -5.40 10.58 -6.43
N VAL A 149 -4.34 9.81 -6.14
CA VAL A 149 -4.17 8.44 -6.65
C VAL A 149 -5.27 7.52 -6.12
N TRP A 150 -5.67 7.68 -4.85
CA TRP A 150 -6.79 6.94 -4.27
C TRP A 150 -8.13 7.28 -4.96
N GLU A 151 -8.39 8.56 -5.18
CA GLU A 151 -9.61 9.01 -5.87
C GLU A 151 -9.65 8.49 -7.31
N TYR A 152 -8.51 8.49 -8.01
CA TYR A 152 -8.38 7.86 -9.32
C TYR A 152 -8.76 6.37 -9.26
N LYS A 153 -8.18 5.61 -8.32
CA LYS A 153 -8.53 4.20 -8.08
C LYS A 153 -10.02 3.98 -7.87
N VAL A 154 -10.66 4.83 -7.05
CA VAL A 154 -12.10 4.74 -6.76
C VAL A 154 -12.93 5.01 -8.02
N SER A 155 -12.49 5.95 -8.86
CA SER A 155 -13.19 6.27 -10.11
C SER A 155 -13.14 5.11 -11.12
N GLU A 156 -12.02 4.39 -11.20
CA GLU A 156 -11.84 3.21 -12.06
C GLU A 156 -12.76 2.03 -11.66
N TRP A 157 -13.29 2.03 -10.43
CA TRP A 157 -14.22 0.98 -9.97
C TRP A 157 -15.69 1.30 -10.25
N SER A 158 -15.97 2.52 -10.69
CA SER A 158 -17.32 3.00 -10.99
C SER A 158 -17.66 2.88 -12.49
N ILE A 159 -16.80 2.21 -13.27
CA ILE A 159 -16.92 1.95 -14.70
C ILE A 159 -17.20 0.46 -14.93
#